data_AF-A0A3D1FXY9-F1
#
_entry.id   AF-A0A3D1FXY9-F1
#
_cell.length_a   1.000
_cell.length_b   1.000
_cell.length_c   1.000
_cell.angle_alpha   90.00
_cell.angle_beta   90.00
_cell.angle_gamma   90.00
#
_symmetry.space_group_name_H-M   'P 1'
#
loop_
_entity.id
_entity.type
_entity.pdbx_description
1 polymer ?
#
loop_
_entity_poly.entity_id
_entity_poly.type
_entity_poly.pdbx_seq_one_letter_code
_entity_poly.pdbx_strand_id
1 'polypeptide(L)' 'MQTVELIYSHFPDLTERQRDQFAALFDLYSEWNAKINVISRKDMESFYEKHVL' A
#
# COMPACT_ATOMS: atom_id res chain seq x y z
N MET A 1 8.62 -2.78 -8.96
CA MET A 1 7.86 -2.78 -7.70
C MET A 1 7.30 -1.39 -7.52
N GLN A 2 5.99 -1.29 -7.35
CA GLN A 2 5.36 0.00 -7.10
C GLN A 2 5.47 0.35 -5.63
N THR A 3 5.74 1.62 -5.36
CA THR A 3 5.98 2.15 -4.02
C THR A 3 4.87 3.14 -3.66
N VAL A 4 4.81 3.52 -2.38
CA VAL A 4 3.84 4.50 -1.86
C VAL A 4 3.88 5.85 -2.59
N GLU A 5 4.99 6.17 -3.27
CA GLU A 5 5.15 7.36 -4.12
C GLU A 5 4.06 7.51 -5.18
N LEU A 6 3.50 6.40 -5.68
CA LEU A 6 2.35 6.44 -6.59
C LEU A 6 1.19 7.22 -5.96
N ILE A 7 0.85 6.89 -4.72
CA ILE A 7 -0.24 7.54 -3.97
C ILE A 7 0.07 9.03 -3.78
N TYR A 8 1.31 9.38 -3.41
CA TYR A 8 1.69 10.79 -3.21
C TYR A 8 1.59 11.61 -4.49
N SER A 9 1.85 11.01 -5.65
CA SER A 9 1.72 11.67 -6.95
C SER A 9 0.27 11.95 -7.35
N HIS A 10 -0.67 11.08 -6.95
CA HIS A 10 -2.11 11.25 -7.19
C HIS A 10 -2.77 12.19 -6.18
N PHE A 11 -2.24 12.26 -4.95
CA PHE A 11 -2.79 13.04 -3.85
C PHE A 11 -1.70 13.98 -3.27
N PRO A 12 -1.44 15.15 -3.89
CA PRO A 12 -0.35 16.03 -3.49
C PRO A 12 -0.54 16.67 -2.10
N ASP A 13 -1.80 16.87 -1.70
CA ASP A 13 -2.18 17.58 -0.46
C ASP A 13 -2.28 16.67 0.78
N LEU A 14 -1.69 15.47 0.74
CA LEU A 14 -1.65 14.58 1.89
C LEU A 14 -0.83 15.20 3.03
N THR A 15 -1.45 15.27 4.21
CA THR A 15 -0.76 15.60 5.46
C THR A 15 0.31 14.57 5.78
N GLU A 16 1.31 14.94 6.58
CA GLU A 16 2.37 14.01 7.04
C GLU A 16 1.79 12.74 7.65
N ARG A 17 0.78 12.89 8.52
CA ARG A 17 0.11 11.74 9.14
C ARG A 17 -0.51 10.80 8.11
N GLN A 18 -1.12 11.32 7.05
CA GLN A 18 -1.70 10.47 6.01
C GLN A 18 -0.61 9.76 5.19
N ARG A 19 0.50 10.45 4.91
CA ARG A 19 1.67 9.84 4.24
C ARG A 19 2.22 8.67 5.06
N ASP A 20 2.41 8.89 6.36
CA ASP A 20 2.88 7.83 7.27
C ASP A 20 1.92 6.63 7.30
N GLN A 21 0.61 6.88 7.29
CA GLN A 21 -0.41 5.83 7.25
C GLN A 21 -0.35 5.02 5.95
N PHE A 22 -0.22 5.68 4.78
CA PHE A 22 -0.09 4.99 3.49
C PHE A 22 1.22 4.20 3.38
N ALA A 23 2.32 4.72 3.94
CA ALA A 23 3.60 4.03 3.99
C ALA A 23 3.52 2.75 4.82
N ALA A 24 2.77 2.76 5.92
CA ALA A 24 2.58 1.59 6.79
C ALA A 24 1.73 0.47 6.17
N LEU A 25 0.91 0.76 5.15
CA LEU A 25 -0.02 -0.21 4.59
C LEU A 25 0.66 -1.47 4.03
N PHE A 26 1.79 -1.32 3.33
CA PHE A 26 2.43 -2.46 2.67
C PHE A 26 2.91 -3.51 3.68
N ASP A 27 3.58 -3.09 4.74
CA ASP A 27 4.08 -4.01 5.77
C ASP A 27 2.94 -4.68 6.53
N LEU A 28 1.92 -3.91 6.90
CA LEU A 28 0.71 -4.45 7.55
C LEU A 28 0.02 -5.48 6.66
N TYR A 29 -0.21 -5.15 5.39
CA TYR A 29 -0.83 -6.09 4.46
C TYR A 29 0.07 -7.30 4.21
N SER A 30 1.38 -7.14 4.12
CA SER A 30 2.31 -8.25 3.96
C SER A 30 2.24 -9.21 5.14
N GLU A 31 2.23 -8.69 6.37
CA GLU A 31 2.11 -9.48 7.59
C GLU A 31 0.78 -10.24 7.62
N TRP A 32 -0.34 -9.55 7.40
CA TRP A 32 -1.66 -10.16 7.44
C TRP A 32 -1.88 -11.14 6.28
N ASN A 33 -1.35 -10.85 5.10
CA ASN A 33 -1.48 -11.73 3.96
C ASN A 33 -0.75 -13.06 4.18
N ALA A 34 0.36 -13.06 4.93
CA ALA A 34 1.04 -14.28 5.35
C ALA A 34 0.24 -15.12 6.34
N LYS A 35 -0.62 -14.49 7.16
CA LYS A 35 -1.43 -15.16 8.20
C LYS A 35 -2.76 -15.70 7.65
N ILE A 36 -3.49 -14.88 6.91
CA ILE A 36 -4.89 -15.16 6.56
C ILE A 36 -5.22 -15.02 5.06
N ASN A 37 -4.23 -14.77 4.20
CA ASN A 37 -4.41 -14.56 2.76
C ASN A 37 -5.47 -13.48 2.44
N VAL A 38 -5.23 -12.24 2.88
CA VAL A 38 -6.10 -11.07 2.68
C VAL A 38 -6.33 -10.77 1.20
N ILE A 39 -5.28 -10.82 0.38
CA ILE A 39 -5.32 -10.57 -1.07
C ILE A 39 -4.47 -11.60 -1.82
N SER A 40 -4.70 -11.71 -3.13
CA SER A 40 -3.89 -12.56 -4.01
C SER A 40 -2.40 -12.24 -3.85
N ARG A 41 -1.56 -13.28 -3.69
CA ARG A 41 -0.10 -13.12 -3.62
C ARG A 41 0.47 -12.48 -4.88
N LYS A 42 -0.16 -12.70 -6.03
CA LYS A 42 0.22 -12.06 -7.30
C LYS A 42 -0.04 -10.55 -7.29
N ASP A 43 -1.02 -10.09 -6.51
CA ASP A 43 -1.34 -8.67 -6.43
C ASP A 43 -0.50 -7.92 -5.39
N MET A 44 0.20 -8.63 -4.49
CA MET A 44 1.16 -8.00 -3.57
C MET A 44 2.28 -7.25 -4.31
N GLU A 45 2.68 -7.73 -5.50
CA GLU A 45 3.72 -7.08 -6.32
C GLU A 45 3.28 -5.70 -6.87
N SER A 46 1.98 -5.49 -7.02
CA SER A 46 1.33 -4.26 -7.51
C SER A 46 0.36 -3.69 -6.47
N PHE A 47 0.64 -3.90 -5.18
CA PHE A 47 -0.27 -3.59 -4.07
C PHE A 47 -0.83 -2.17 -4.13
N TYR A 48 0.04 -1.17 -4.26
CA TYR A 48 -0.37 0.24 -4.25
C TYR A 48 -1.26 0.62 -5.45
N GLU A 49 -1.00 0.09 -6.65
CA GLU A 49 -1.83 0.40 -7.83
C GLU A 49 -3.17 -0.32 -7.81
N LYS A 50 -3.20 -1.59 -7.36
CA LYS A 50 -4.38 -2.43 -7.50
C LYS A 50 -5.34 -2.40 -6.31
N HIS A 51 -4.83 -2.11 -5.11
CA HIS A 51 -5.58 -2.24 -3.86
C HIS A 51 -5.67 -0.94 -3.06
N VAL A 52 -4.82 0.05 -3.34
CA VAL A 52 -4.80 1.32 -2.60
C VAL A 52 -5.29 2.50 -3.44
N LEU A 53 -4.82 2.60 -4.69
CA LEU A 53 -5.27 3.60 -5.66
C LEU A 53 -6.66 3.25 -6.23
#